data_AF-A0A1H9TUK8-F1
#
_entry.id   AF-A0A1H9TUK8-F1
#
_cell.length_a   1.000
_cell.length_b   1.000
_cell.length_c   1.000
_cell.angle_alpha   90.00
_cell.angle_beta   90.00
_cell.angle_gamma   90.00
#
_symmetry.space_group_name_H-M   'P 1'
#
loop_
_entity.id
_entity.type
_entity.pdbx_description
1 polymer ?
#
loop_
_entity_poly.entity_id
_entity_poly.type
_entity_poly.pdbx_seq_one_letter_code
_entity_poly.pdbx_strand_id
1 'polypeptide(L)'
;MRLFSFRPAFTLRGRKAHGLRGLAGKPLHPPLTDIPVGAYVLAAAFDVISVLTGGELAADLYRAGTFALIGGGAVSLLAAATGVADWLGSTPRRTQAWRTVNAHALVMTIVTLVVLATIALRLTVYADATATPAPVLVLSLVAAGLTGIGAAIGGSLVYDHGFNVETATDSPVWHESETDLFPADKKDAG
;
A
#
# COMPACT_ATOMS: atom_id res chain seq x y z
N MET A 1 -7.44 4.35 36.21
CA MET A 1 -7.87 3.90 34.88
C MET A 1 -7.63 4.98 33.87
N ARG A 2 -6.44 4.93 33.26
CA ARG A 2 -6.12 5.66 32.04
C ARG A 2 -6.97 5.11 30.88
N LEU A 3 -7.62 6.01 30.16
CA LEU A 3 -8.43 5.65 28.99
C LEU A 3 -7.64 5.71 27.67
N PHE A 4 -6.50 6.41 27.65
CA PHE A 4 -5.74 6.66 26.43
C PHE A 4 -4.23 6.46 26.62
N SER A 5 -3.58 5.92 25.59
CA SER A 5 -2.12 5.75 25.50
C SER A 5 -1.62 6.23 24.13
N PHE A 6 -1.19 7.49 24.05
CA PHE A 6 -0.69 8.08 22.79
C PHE A 6 0.83 8.05 22.68
N ARG A 7 1.55 8.26 23.79
CA ARG A 7 3.02 8.48 23.76
C ARG A 7 3.79 7.30 23.16
N PRO A 8 3.49 6.02 23.47
CA PRO A 8 4.21 4.90 22.86
C PRO A 8 4.08 4.84 21.33
N ALA A 9 2.89 5.17 20.80
CA ALA A 9 2.60 5.12 19.38
C ALA A 9 3.44 6.13 18.57
N PHE A 10 3.71 7.30 19.13
CA PHE A 10 4.52 8.36 18.49
C PHE A 10 6.01 8.31 18.86
N THR A 11 6.41 7.44 19.80
CA THR A 11 7.81 7.34 20.22
C THR A 11 8.66 6.63 19.16
N LEU A 12 9.64 7.35 18.62
CA LEU A 12 10.66 6.82 17.70
C LEU A 12 11.97 6.45 18.40
N ARG A 13 12.30 7.13 19.51
CA ARG A 13 13.52 6.89 20.27
C ARG A 13 13.54 5.45 20.82
N GLY A 14 14.71 4.81 20.76
CA GLY A 14 14.91 3.43 21.23
C GLY A 14 14.57 2.36 20.19
N ARG A 15 14.11 2.73 18.99
CA ARG A 15 13.90 1.77 17.89
C ARG A 15 15.17 1.61 17.06
N LYS A 16 15.50 0.37 16.69
CA LYS A 16 16.57 0.06 15.74
C LYS A 16 16.18 0.58 14.34
N ALA A 17 17.13 1.22 13.65
CA ALA A 17 16.95 1.71 12.29
C ALA A 17 17.36 0.66 11.24
N HIS A 18 16.58 0.54 10.18
CA HIS A 18 16.80 -0.42 9.08
C HIS A 18 16.86 0.25 7.70
N GLY A 19 17.16 1.55 7.64
CA GLY A 19 17.23 2.32 6.40
C GLY A 19 15.87 2.46 5.72
N LEU A 20 15.80 2.17 4.41
CA LEU A 20 14.55 2.23 3.62
C LEU A 20 13.48 1.22 4.06
N ARG A 21 13.83 0.28 4.94
CA ARG A 21 12.88 -0.66 5.56
C ARG A 21 12.12 -0.04 6.74
N GLY A 22 12.59 1.10 7.25
CA GLY A 22 11.98 1.83 8.37
C GLY A 22 12.68 1.58 9.71
N LEU A 23 11.88 1.59 10.78
CA LEU A 23 12.34 1.34 12.15
C LEU A 23 11.69 0.07 12.69
N ALA A 24 12.29 -0.57 13.69
CA ALA A 24 11.69 -1.70 14.39
C ALA A 24 10.26 -1.37 14.86
N GLY A 25 9.27 -2.18 14.44
CA GLY A 25 7.84 -1.96 14.68
C GLY A 25 7.20 -0.73 14.00
N LYS A 26 7.89 -0.10 13.04
CA LYS A 26 7.40 1.01 12.19
C LYS A 26 7.96 0.84 10.76
N PRO A 27 7.51 -0.18 10.00
CA PRO A 27 7.97 -0.40 8.64
C PRO A 27 7.49 0.72 7.69
N LEU A 28 8.24 1.00 6.63
CA LEU A 28 7.87 2.02 5.65
C LEU A 28 6.96 1.50 4.54
N HIS A 29 7.15 0.26 4.07
CA HIS A 29 6.45 -0.25 2.90
C HIS A 29 4.92 -0.38 3.11
N PRO A 30 4.40 -1.06 4.14
CA PRO A 30 2.94 -1.26 4.25
C PRO A 30 2.14 0.06 4.37
N PRO A 31 2.53 1.06 5.19
CA PRO A 31 1.79 2.33 5.21
C PRO A 31 1.84 3.10 3.88
N LEU A 32 2.93 2.96 3.11
CA LEU A 32 3.03 3.59 1.79
C LEU A 32 2.11 2.95 0.75
N THR A 33 1.71 1.69 0.90
CA THR A 33 0.81 1.01 -0.05
C THR A 33 -0.65 1.44 0.10
N ASP A 34 -1.06 1.98 1.25
CA ASP A 34 -2.43 2.47 1.46
C ASP A 34 -2.84 3.53 0.42
N ILE A 35 -1.90 4.43 0.07
CA ILE A 35 -2.12 5.50 -0.90
C ILE A 35 -2.43 4.95 -2.30
N PRO A 36 -1.56 4.15 -2.94
CA PRO A 36 -1.87 3.58 -4.25
C PRO A 36 -3.07 2.64 -4.23
N VAL A 37 -3.29 1.87 -3.16
CA VAL A 37 -4.49 1.02 -3.05
C VAL A 37 -5.76 1.87 -3.12
N GLY A 38 -5.87 2.90 -2.29
CA GLY A 38 -7.00 3.81 -2.31
C GLY A 38 -7.14 4.54 -3.65
N ALA A 39 -6.03 5.03 -4.21
CA ALA A 39 -6.01 5.77 -5.46
C ALA A 39 -6.50 4.94 -6.65
N TYR A 40 -6.07 3.69 -6.79
CA TYR A 40 -6.43 2.84 -7.92
C TYR A 40 -7.88 2.37 -7.82
N VAL A 41 -8.37 2.08 -6.61
CA VAL A 41 -9.79 1.77 -6.36
C VAL A 41 -10.68 2.98 -6.66
N LEU A 42 -10.30 4.17 -6.18
CA LEU A 42 -11.05 5.40 -6.46
C LEU A 42 -11.06 5.76 -7.94
N ALA A 43 -9.92 5.63 -8.63
CA ALA A 43 -9.84 5.88 -10.07
C ALA A 43 -10.78 4.98 -10.86
N ALA A 44 -10.84 3.68 -10.53
CA ALA A 44 -11.78 2.75 -11.14
C ALA A 44 -13.24 3.09 -10.83
N ALA A 45 -13.55 3.49 -9.59
CA ALA A 45 -14.89 3.91 -9.21
C ALA A 45 -15.32 5.18 -9.97
N PHE A 46 -14.45 6.19 -10.06
CA PHE A 46 -14.71 7.41 -10.81
C PHE A 46 -14.91 7.13 -12.30
N ASP A 47 -14.15 6.20 -12.87
CA ASP A 47 -14.30 5.77 -14.26
C ASP A 47 -15.66 5.11 -14.53
N VAL A 48 -16.10 4.21 -13.65
CA VAL A 48 -17.42 3.59 -13.74
C VAL A 48 -18.50 4.66 -13.69
N ILE A 49 -18.44 5.57 -12.71
CA ILE A 49 -19.46 6.61 -12.55
C ILE A 49 -19.43 7.57 -13.74
N SER A 50 -18.25 7.94 -14.26
CA SER A 50 -18.10 8.78 -15.44
C SER A 50 -18.84 8.21 -16.66
N VAL A 51 -18.72 6.90 -16.91
CA VAL A 51 -19.46 6.23 -17.99
C VAL A 51 -20.97 6.23 -17.77
N LEU A 52 -21.42 6.17 -16.51
CA LEU A 52 -22.85 6.08 -16.17
C LEU A 52 -23.57 7.44 -16.15
N THR A 53 -22.89 8.54 -15.85
CA THR A 53 -23.54 9.85 -15.64
C THR A 53 -23.59 10.75 -16.87
N GLY A 54 -22.57 10.70 -17.73
CA GLY A 54 -22.41 11.64 -18.84
C GLY A 54 -22.25 13.11 -18.40
N GLY A 55 -22.17 14.02 -19.40
CA GLY A 55 -22.12 15.47 -19.17
C GLY A 55 -20.88 15.97 -18.41
N GLU A 56 -21.03 17.11 -17.73
CA GLU A 56 -19.93 17.77 -16.98
C GLU A 56 -19.41 16.89 -15.84
N LEU A 57 -20.31 16.22 -15.11
CA LEU A 57 -19.94 15.30 -14.03
C LEU A 57 -19.04 14.16 -14.52
N ALA A 58 -19.30 13.62 -15.72
CA ALA A 58 -18.45 12.58 -16.29
C ALA A 58 -17.03 13.07 -16.57
N ALA A 59 -16.89 14.29 -17.10
CA ALA A 59 -15.60 14.90 -17.38
C ALA A 59 -14.81 15.15 -16.09
N ASP A 60 -15.48 15.64 -15.04
CA ASP A 60 -14.85 15.90 -13.75
C ASP A 60 -14.39 14.62 -13.06
N LEU A 61 -15.19 13.56 -13.08
CA LEU A 61 -14.81 12.26 -12.54
C LEU A 61 -13.66 11.62 -13.32
N TYR A 62 -13.66 11.74 -14.65
CA TYR A 62 -12.54 11.27 -15.48
C TYR A 62 -11.24 11.99 -15.10
N ARG A 63 -11.28 13.32 -14.93
CA ARG A 63 -10.12 14.13 -14.48
C ARG A 63 -9.68 13.77 -13.06
N ALA A 64 -10.62 13.61 -12.13
CA ALA A 64 -10.34 13.19 -10.77
C ALA A 64 -9.65 11.81 -10.74
N GLY A 65 -10.14 10.86 -11.54
CA GLY A 65 -9.51 9.55 -11.72
C GLY A 65 -8.09 9.67 -12.29
N THR A 66 -7.86 10.56 -13.25
CA THR A 66 -6.51 10.84 -13.79
C THR A 66 -5.56 11.32 -12.69
N PHE A 67 -5.96 12.30 -11.88
CA PHE A 67 -5.11 12.81 -10.79
C PHE A 67 -4.90 11.78 -9.68
N ALA A 68 -5.91 10.98 -9.35
CA ALA A 68 -5.79 9.87 -8.42
C ALA A 68 -4.74 8.86 -8.91
N LEU A 69 -4.80 8.44 -10.18
CA LEU A 69 -3.80 7.55 -10.77
C LEU A 69 -2.39 8.14 -10.75
N ILE A 70 -2.23 9.42 -11.07
CA ILE A 70 -0.91 10.09 -11.05
C ILE A 70 -0.35 10.13 -9.63
N GLY A 71 -1.15 10.59 -8.65
CA GLY A 71 -0.73 10.67 -7.25
C GLY A 71 -0.43 9.30 -6.65
N GLY A 72 -1.33 8.33 -6.88
CA GLY A 72 -1.14 6.93 -6.48
C GLY A 72 0.06 6.29 -7.15
N GLY A 73 0.26 6.52 -8.44
CA GLY A 73 1.42 6.07 -9.21
C GLY A 73 2.73 6.64 -8.70
N ALA A 74 2.77 7.92 -8.36
CA ALA A 74 3.96 8.55 -7.79
C ALA A 74 4.34 7.90 -6.44
N VAL A 75 3.36 7.68 -5.56
CA VAL A 75 3.62 7.04 -4.25
C VAL A 75 3.88 5.54 -4.38
N SER A 76 3.30 4.85 -5.36
CA SER A 76 3.58 3.43 -5.58
C SER A 76 5.04 3.17 -5.94
N LEU A 77 5.73 4.13 -6.58
CA LEU A 77 7.19 4.04 -6.78
C LEU A 77 7.97 4.05 -5.46
N LEU A 78 7.53 4.86 -4.49
CA LEU A 78 8.12 4.88 -3.14
C LEU A 78 7.83 3.57 -2.39
N ALA A 79 6.59 3.07 -2.51
CA ALA A 79 6.22 1.76 -1.98
C ALA A 79 7.06 0.65 -2.62
N ALA A 80 7.25 0.65 -3.94
CA ALA A 80 8.09 -0.32 -4.63
C ALA A 80 9.56 -0.25 -4.17
N ALA A 81 10.13 0.94 -4.02
CA ALA A 81 11.51 1.11 -3.55
C ALA A 81 11.71 0.54 -2.13
N THR A 82 10.79 0.85 -1.21
CA THR A 82 10.84 0.33 0.16
C THR A 82 10.57 -1.18 0.21
N GLY A 83 9.66 -1.70 -0.64
CA GLY A 83 9.39 -3.13 -0.77
C GLY A 83 10.56 -3.94 -1.35
N VAL A 84 11.33 -3.36 -2.28
CA VAL A 84 12.58 -3.97 -2.77
C VAL A 84 13.63 -4.05 -1.66
N ALA A 85 13.75 -3.00 -0.84
CA ALA A 85 14.66 -3.00 0.31
C ALA A 85 14.26 -4.10 1.33
N ASP A 86 12.96 -4.27 1.57
CA ASP A 86 12.43 -5.34 2.41
C ASP A 86 12.71 -6.73 1.81
N TRP A 87 12.49 -6.92 0.51
CA TRP A 87 12.77 -8.18 -0.17
C TRP A 87 14.24 -8.58 -0.04
N LEU A 88 15.17 -7.65 -0.31
CA LEU A 88 16.61 -7.88 -0.24
C LEU A 88 17.10 -8.14 1.21
N GLY A 89 16.54 -7.43 2.19
CA GLY A 89 17.05 -7.42 3.56
C GLY A 89 16.36 -8.40 4.53
N SER A 90 15.20 -8.95 4.19
CA SER A 90 14.32 -9.65 5.14
C SER A 90 13.81 -11.00 4.65
N THR A 91 14.22 -11.45 3.46
CA THR A 91 13.61 -12.61 2.80
C THR A 91 14.62 -13.70 2.48
N PRO A 92 14.90 -14.62 3.43
CA PRO A 92 15.72 -15.79 3.16
C PRO A 92 15.19 -16.60 1.99
N ARG A 93 16.07 -16.92 1.03
CA ARG A 93 15.71 -17.66 -0.19
C ARG A 93 15.15 -19.04 0.11
N ARG A 94 14.32 -19.54 -0.82
CA ARG A 94 13.72 -20.90 -0.80
C ARG A 94 12.74 -21.16 0.36
N THR A 95 12.32 -20.13 1.08
CA THR A 95 11.24 -20.22 2.07
C THR A 95 9.86 -20.02 1.43
N GLN A 96 8.78 -20.37 2.15
CA GLN A 96 7.42 -20.02 1.72
C GLN A 96 7.23 -18.50 1.63
N ALA A 97 7.75 -17.74 2.60
CA ALA A 97 7.73 -16.29 2.57
C ALA A 97 8.40 -15.76 1.30
N TRP A 98 9.56 -16.29 0.90
CA TRP A 98 10.24 -15.88 -0.34
C TRP A 98 9.40 -16.08 -1.61
N ARG A 99 8.74 -17.24 -1.73
CA ARG A 99 7.82 -17.49 -2.86
C ARG A 99 6.64 -16.53 -2.86
N THR A 100 6.10 -16.22 -1.67
CA THR A 100 4.94 -15.33 -1.51
C THR A 100 5.31 -13.87 -1.80
N VAL A 101 6.46 -13.37 -1.33
CA VAL A 101 6.95 -12.03 -1.66
C VAL A 101 7.19 -11.89 -3.16
N ASN A 102 7.75 -12.92 -3.82
CA ASN A 102 7.93 -12.87 -5.27
C ASN A 102 6.58 -12.84 -6.02
N ALA A 103 5.58 -13.58 -5.56
CA ALA A 103 4.24 -13.52 -6.14
C ALA A 103 3.62 -12.14 -5.98
N HIS A 104 3.72 -11.54 -4.78
CA HIS A 104 3.28 -10.17 -4.52
C HIS A 104 3.99 -9.16 -5.44
N ALA A 105 5.33 -9.21 -5.50
CA ALA A 105 6.14 -8.31 -6.32
C ALA A 105 5.82 -8.43 -7.81
N LEU A 106 5.59 -9.65 -8.32
CA LEU A 106 5.16 -9.87 -9.70
C LEU A 106 3.81 -9.20 -9.97
N VAL A 107 2.80 -9.44 -9.12
CA VAL A 107 1.46 -8.84 -9.30
C VAL A 107 1.54 -7.32 -9.24
N MET A 108 2.30 -6.74 -8.30
CA MET A 108 2.46 -5.28 -8.16
C MET A 108 3.26 -4.65 -9.30
N THR A 109 4.19 -5.39 -9.91
CA THR A 109 4.88 -4.94 -11.13
C THR A 109 3.89 -4.86 -12.28
N ILE A 110 3.03 -5.86 -12.46
CA ILE A 110 1.98 -5.85 -13.50
C ILE A 110 1.02 -4.68 -13.27
N VAL A 111 0.53 -4.48 -12.03
CA VAL A 111 -0.31 -3.32 -11.68
C VAL A 111 0.37 -2.02 -12.04
N THR A 112 1.65 -1.87 -11.69
CA THR A 112 2.42 -0.66 -11.99
C THR A 112 2.46 -0.39 -13.49
N LEU A 113 2.71 -1.40 -14.32
CA LEU A 113 2.71 -1.26 -15.77
C LEU A 113 1.34 -0.87 -16.32
N VAL A 114 0.26 -1.49 -15.82
CA VAL A 114 -1.12 -1.14 -16.20
C VAL A 114 -1.45 0.30 -15.84
N VAL A 115 -1.07 0.75 -14.63
CA VAL A 115 -1.30 2.13 -14.17
C VAL A 115 -0.51 3.12 -15.02
N LEU A 116 0.77 2.87 -15.30
CA LEU A 116 1.59 3.73 -16.14
C LEU A 116 1.04 3.82 -17.57
N ALA A 117 0.60 2.69 -18.16
CA ALA A 117 -0.05 2.68 -19.45
C ALA A 117 -1.37 3.47 -19.44
N THR A 118 -2.16 3.34 -18.38
CA THR A 118 -3.43 4.07 -18.21
C THR A 118 -3.19 5.58 -18.09
N ILE A 119 -2.20 6.00 -17.31
CA ILE A 119 -1.79 7.41 -17.19
C ILE A 119 -1.33 7.93 -18.55
N ALA A 120 -0.47 7.19 -19.26
CA ALA A 120 0.02 7.58 -20.57
C ALA A 120 -1.13 7.78 -21.57
N LEU A 121 -2.08 6.84 -21.64
CA LEU A 121 -3.26 6.95 -22.50
C LEU A 121 -4.12 8.18 -22.16
N ARG A 122 -4.37 8.42 -20.87
CA ARG A 122 -5.14 9.59 -20.40
C ARG A 122 -4.49 10.91 -20.75
N LEU A 123 -3.15 10.98 -20.70
CA LEU A 123 -2.40 12.21 -20.96
C LEU A 123 -2.07 12.45 -22.43
N THR A 124 -2.21 11.44 -23.30
CA THR A 124 -1.79 11.53 -24.71
C THR A 124 -2.93 11.28 -25.68
N VAL A 125 -3.55 10.10 -25.63
CA VAL A 125 -4.60 9.67 -26.58
C VAL A 125 -5.96 10.24 -26.20
N TYR A 126 -6.23 10.36 -24.90
CA TYR A 126 -7.53 10.76 -24.35
C TYR A 126 -7.44 12.01 -23.47
N ALA A 127 -6.52 12.92 -23.81
CA ALA A 127 -6.29 14.16 -23.06
C ALA A 127 -7.55 15.05 -23.01
N ASP A 128 -8.29 15.12 -24.12
CA ASP A 128 -9.48 15.94 -24.28
C ASP A 128 -10.80 15.17 -24.06
N ALA A 129 -10.73 13.93 -23.52
CA ALA A 129 -11.92 13.13 -23.30
C ALA A 129 -12.85 13.76 -22.24
N THR A 130 -14.13 13.84 -22.54
CA THR A 130 -15.18 14.41 -21.67
C THR A 130 -15.93 13.35 -20.86
N ALA A 131 -15.57 12.09 -21.01
CA ALA A 131 -16.01 10.96 -20.19
C ALA A 131 -14.98 9.84 -20.32
N THR A 132 -14.99 8.87 -19.39
CA THR A 132 -14.05 7.76 -19.43
C THR A 132 -14.20 6.92 -20.71
N PRO A 133 -13.15 6.83 -21.55
CA PRO A 133 -13.15 5.96 -22.72
C PRO A 133 -13.16 4.48 -22.33
N ALA A 134 -13.82 3.63 -23.12
CA ALA A 134 -13.93 2.20 -22.82
C ALA A 134 -12.59 1.48 -22.55
N PRO A 135 -11.49 1.72 -23.30
CA PRO A 135 -10.20 1.11 -22.99
C PRO A 135 -9.64 1.54 -21.63
N VAL A 136 -9.84 2.82 -21.25
CA VAL A 136 -9.39 3.35 -19.96
C VAL A 136 -10.19 2.72 -18.81
N LEU A 137 -11.51 2.56 -18.98
CA LEU A 137 -12.36 1.87 -18.00
C LEU A 137 -11.89 0.44 -17.76
N VAL A 138 -11.61 -0.32 -18.83
CA VAL A 138 -11.12 -1.71 -18.69
C VAL A 138 -9.80 -1.74 -17.92
N LEU A 139 -8.85 -0.86 -18.28
CA LEU A 139 -7.55 -0.83 -17.62
C LEU A 139 -7.64 -0.41 -16.14
N SER A 140 -8.49 0.54 -15.78
CA SER A 140 -8.65 0.95 -14.38
C SER A 140 -9.33 -0.14 -13.54
N LEU A 141 -10.33 -0.84 -14.08
CA LEU A 141 -10.93 -2.01 -13.43
C LEU A 141 -9.92 -3.16 -13.23
N VAL A 142 -9.10 -3.44 -14.26
CA VAL A 142 -8.02 -4.43 -14.16
C VAL A 142 -6.99 -4.02 -13.12
N ALA A 143 -6.57 -2.76 -13.10
CA ALA A 143 -5.65 -2.23 -12.10
C ALA A 143 -6.23 -2.42 -10.68
N ALA A 144 -7.46 -1.96 -10.43
CA ALA A 144 -8.11 -2.11 -9.13
C ALA A 144 -8.27 -3.57 -8.69
N GLY A 145 -8.68 -4.47 -9.60
CA GLY A 145 -8.83 -5.89 -9.32
C GLY A 145 -7.50 -6.57 -8.96
N LEU A 146 -6.45 -6.32 -9.76
CA LEU A 146 -5.10 -6.84 -9.49
C LEU A 146 -4.49 -6.24 -8.22
N THR A 147 -4.78 -4.96 -7.93
CA THR A 147 -4.41 -4.33 -6.65
C THR A 147 -5.07 -5.03 -5.48
N GLY A 148 -6.36 -5.41 -5.57
CA GLY A 148 -7.03 -6.21 -4.55
C GLY A 148 -6.36 -7.57 -4.32
N ILE A 149 -6.00 -8.28 -5.39
CA ILE A 149 -5.24 -9.54 -5.30
C ILE A 149 -3.89 -9.32 -4.63
N GLY A 150 -3.15 -8.30 -5.05
CA GLY A 150 -1.86 -7.98 -4.45
C GLY A 150 -1.96 -7.58 -2.99
N ALA A 151 -3.00 -6.83 -2.61
CA ALA A 151 -3.29 -6.45 -1.24
C ALA A 151 -3.62 -7.68 -0.38
N ALA A 152 -4.33 -8.68 -0.91
CA ALA A 152 -4.56 -9.95 -0.21
C ALA A 152 -3.24 -10.70 0.06
N ILE A 153 -2.37 -10.83 -0.95
CA ILE A 153 -1.06 -11.48 -0.80
C ILE A 153 -0.17 -10.69 0.19
N GLY A 154 -0.16 -9.35 0.07
CA GLY A 154 0.57 -8.46 0.97
C GLY A 154 0.05 -8.52 2.40
N GLY A 155 -1.27 -8.65 2.56
CA GLY A 155 -1.94 -8.89 3.83
C GLY A 155 -1.46 -10.17 4.49
N SER A 156 -1.38 -11.29 3.77
CA SER A 156 -0.81 -12.53 4.33
C SER A 156 0.66 -12.38 4.70
N LEU A 157 1.46 -11.63 3.92
CA LEU A 157 2.85 -11.35 4.30
C LEU A 157 2.91 -10.62 5.66
N VAL A 158 2.13 -9.56 5.84
CA VAL A 158 2.17 -8.75 7.06
C VAL A 158 1.51 -9.46 8.24
N TYR A 159 0.28 -9.93 8.08
CA TYR A 159 -0.58 -10.40 9.17
C TYR A 159 -0.41 -11.90 9.47
N ASP A 160 -0.14 -12.74 8.47
CA ASP A 160 0.04 -14.18 8.69
C ASP A 160 1.52 -14.55 8.92
N HIS A 161 2.44 -13.96 8.15
CA HIS A 161 3.87 -14.26 8.26
C HIS A 161 4.66 -13.32 9.17
N GLY A 162 4.06 -12.24 9.67
CA GLY A 162 4.76 -11.25 10.50
C GLY A 162 5.89 -10.53 9.74
N PHE A 163 5.77 -10.39 8.41
CA PHE A 163 6.86 -9.91 7.58
C PHE A 163 7.18 -8.43 7.88
N ASN A 164 8.37 -8.19 8.46
CA ASN A 164 8.84 -6.88 8.94
C ASN A 164 7.91 -6.19 9.95
N VAL A 165 7.11 -6.97 10.69
CA VAL A 165 6.32 -6.49 11.82
C VAL A 165 6.59 -7.34 13.05
N GLU A 166 6.51 -6.71 14.21
CA GLU A 166 6.68 -7.40 15.49
C GLU A 166 5.41 -8.20 15.79
N THR A 167 5.51 -9.53 15.83
CA THR A 167 4.39 -10.38 16.22
C THR A 167 4.19 -10.30 17.73
N ALA A 168 3.06 -9.73 18.16
CA ALA A 168 2.71 -9.72 19.57
C ALA A 168 2.14 -11.09 19.95
N THR A 169 2.93 -11.89 20.67
CA THR A 169 2.44 -13.10 21.34
C THR A 169 1.81 -12.70 22.69
N ASP A 170 2.27 -13.25 23.81
CA ASP A 170 1.86 -12.82 25.15
C ASP A 170 2.59 -11.54 25.56
N SER A 171 2.19 -10.43 24.94
CA SER A 171 2.81 -9.13 25.18
C SER A 171 2.17 -8.44 26.40
N PRO A 172 2.95 -7.83 27.31
CA PRO A 172 2.36 -7.21 28.51
C PRO A 172 1.50 -5.98 28.22
N VAL A 173 1.44 -5.50 26.97
CA VAL A 173 0.47 -4.48 26.53
C VAL A 173 -0.98 -4.98 26.59
N TRP A 174 -1.19 -6.29 26.69
CA TRP A 174 -2.52 -6.90 26.80
C TRP A 174 -2.96 -7.18 28.24
N HIS A 175 -2.10 -6.91 29.23
CA HIS A 175 -2.44 -7.08 30.65
C HIS A 175 -2.97 -5.78 31.25
N GLU A 176 -3.81 -5.89 32.29
CA GLU A 176 -4.30 -4.72 33.02
C GLU A 176 -3.13 -3.96 33.66
N SER A 177 -2.99 -2.68 33.30
CA SER A 177 -1.86 -1.84 33.71
C SER A 177 -2.21 -0.36 33.60
N GLU A 178 -1.67 0.46 34.50
CA GLU A 178 -1.72 1.93 34.43
C GLU A 178 -0.43 2.53 33.85
N THR A 179 0.52 1.69 33.44
CA THR A 179 1.81 2.11 32.87
C THR A 179 1.91 1.73 31.40
N ASP A 180 2.20 2.72 30.57
CA ASP A 180 2.47 2.55 29.15
C ASP A 180 3.81 1.83 28.92
N LEU A 181 3.85 0.84 28.02
CA LEU A 181 5.09 0.21 27.57
C LEU A 181 5.69 0.97 26.38
N PHE A 182 6.92 1.43 26.51
CA PHE A 182 7.64 2.12 25.44
C PHE A 182 8.49 1.17 24.59
N PRO A 183 8.87 1.57 23.37
CA PRO A 183 9.73 0.74 22.51
C PRO A 183 11.05 0.32 23.16
N ALA A 184 11.63 1.17 24.00
CA ALA A 184 12.87 0.88 24.74
C ALA A 184 12.69 -0.16 25.86
N ASP A 185 11.45 -0.39 26.30
CA ASP A 185 11.14 -1.33 27.39
C ASP A 185 10.96 -2.76 26.86
N LYS A 186 10.78 -2.91 25.53
CA LYS A 186 10.78 -4.20 24.86
C LYS A 186 12.21 -4.72 24.87
N LYS A 187 12.57 -5.53 25.87
CA LYS A 187 13.81 -6.31 25.85
C LYS A 187 13.84 -7.09 24.54
N ASP A 188 14.97 -7.04 23.84
CA ASP A 188 15.20 -7.69 22.55
C ASP A 188 14.63 -9.11 22.56
N ALA A 189 13.42 -9.29 22.01
CA ALA A 189 12.96 -10.59 21.57
C ALA A 189 13.81 -10.86 20.33
N GLY A 190 14.91 -11.58 20.55
CA GLY A 190 15.98 -11.80 19.56
C GLY A 190 15.52 -12.46 18.27
#